data_AF-A0A851P5N8-F1
#
_entry.id   AF-A0A851P5N8-F1
#
_cell.length_a   1.000
_cell.length_b   1.000
_cell.length_c   1.000
_cell.angle_alpha   90.00
_cell.angle_beta   90.00
_cell.angle_gamma   90.00
#
_symmetry.space_group_name_H-M   'P 1'
#
loop_
_entity.id
_entity.type
_entity.pdbx_description
1 polymer ?
#
loop_
_entity_poly.entity_id
_entity_poly.type
_entity_poly.pdbx_seq_one_letter_code
_entity_poly.pdbx_strand_id
1 'polypeptide(L)'
;LGEGMGAKETPQQRYQRLQHEVQELVRDVEQIQSAVKESAAEEELTPMALARQVEGLRQQLVSFHLEKLLGPTAAIDFADPEGALAKRLQQQLELAKCRKAAPGKSPAKAPAAPGDMITFELFWRPEQEQFSQAAKIAELEKRLAQLEA
;
A
#
# COMPACT_ATOMS: atom_id res chain seq x y z
N LEU A 1 14.52 -16.57 -63.10
CA LEU A 1 15.97 -16.35 -63.29
C LEU A 1 16.13 -15.17 -64.24
N GLY A 2 16.44 -14.00 -63.70
CA GLY A 2 16.56 -12.76 -64.47
C GLY A 2 17.69 -11.87 -63.95
N GLU A 3 18.77 -12.47 -63.46
CA GLU A 3 20.04 -11.76 -63.28
C GLU A 3 20.73 -11.69 -64.65
N GLY A 4 20.47 -10.61 -65.37
CA GLY A 4 21.06 -10.33 -66.68
C GLY A 4 22.04 -9.17 -66.60
N MET A 5 23.27 -9.43 -66.14
CA MET A 5 24.42 -8.59 -66.48
C MET A 5 24.52 -8.53 -68.02
N GLY A 6 24.34 -7.35 -68.63
CA GLY A 6 24.82 -7.13 -70.00
C GLY A 6 24.06 -6.16 -70.92
N ALA A 7 22.81 -5.80 -70.65
CA ALA A 7 22.07 -4.81 -71.46
C ALA A 7 21.70 -3.60 -70.61
N LYS A 8 21.93 -2.37 -71.11
CA LYS A 8 21.44 -1.16 -70.43
C LYS A 8 19.92 -1.30 -70.25
N GLU A 9 19.47 -1.28 -69.00
CA GLU A 9 18.04 -1.34 -68.66
C GLU A 9 17.26 -0.31 -69.48
N THR A 10 16.12 -0.72 -70.04
CA THR A 10 15.20 0.26 -70.61
C THR A 10 14.65 1.15 -69.49
N PRO A 11 14.29 2.43 -69.75
CA PRO A 11 13.71 3.31 -68.73
C PRO A 11 12.49 2.70 -68.04
N GLN A 12 11.67 1.94 -68.79
CA GLN A 12 10.49 1.23 -68.29
C GLN A 12 10.86 0.12 -67.29
N GLN A 13 11.86 -0.71 -67.60
CA GLN A 13 12.34 -1.75 -66.69
C GLN A 13 12.95 -1.16 -65.42
N ARG A 14 13.72 -0.07 -65.56
CA ARG A 14 14.31 0.63 -64.42
C ARG A 14 13.23 1.15 -63.47
N TYR A 15 12.14 1.71 -64.01
CA TYR A 15 11.01 2.17 -63.22
C TYR A 15 10.34 1.03 -62.44
N GLN A 16 10.08 -0.10 -63.09
CA GLN A 16 9.50 -1.28 -62.44
C GLN A 16 10.40 -1.84 -61.33
N ARG A 17 11.71 -1.96 -61.59
CA ARG A 17 12.68 -2.38 -60.56
C ARG A 17 12.66 -1.43 -59.36
N LEU A 18 12.73 -0.12 -59.61
CA LEU A 18 12.72 0.88 -58.56
C LEU A 18 11.41 0.87 -57.76
N GLN A 19 10.28 0.64 -58.41
CA GLN A 19 8.98 0.53 -57.74
C GLN A 19 8.96 -0.66 -56.78
N HIS A 20 9.48 -1.81 -57.20
CA HIS A 20 9.62 -2.98 -56.33
C HIS A 20 10.58 -2.70 -55.18
N GLU A 21 11.77 -2.15 -55.45
CA GLU A 21 12.75 -1.81 -54.41
C GLU A 21 12.17 -0.83 -53.37
N VAL A 22 11.40 0.17 -53.81
CA VAL A 22 10.72 1.11 -52.92
C VAL A 22 9.65 0.41 -52.07
N GLN A 23 8.86 -0.50 -52.67
CA GLN A 23 7.87 -1.28 -51.90
C GLN A 23 8.52 -2.21 -50.88
N GLU A 24 9.62 -2.87 -51.24
CA GLU A 24 10.37 -3.69 -50.30
C GLU A 24 10.95 -2.86 -49.17
N LEU A 25 11.53 -1.70 -49.48
CA LEU A 25 12.06 -0.79 -48.47
C LEU A 25 10.98 -0.29 -47.51
N VAL A 26 9.78 0.02 -48.00
CA VAL A 26 8.64 0.41 -47.15
C VAL A 26 8.25 -0.71 -46.19
N ARG A 27 8.12 -1.94 -46.70
CA ARG A 27 7.79 -3.12 -45.88
C ARG A 27 8.87 -3.41 -44.83
N ASP A 28 10.14 -3.27 -45.20
CA ASP A 28 11.26 -3.50 -44.28
C ASP A 28 11.29 -2.45 -43.16
N VAL A 29 10.98 -1.19 -43.48
CA VAL A 29 10.85 -0.12 -42.48
C VAL A 29 9.67 -0.36 -41.53
N GLU A 30 8.52 -0.81 -42.04
CA GLU A 30 7.37 -1.18 -41.21
C GLU A 30 7.71 -2.34 -40.26
N GLN A 31 8.44 -3.35 -40.76
CA GLN A 31 8.87 -4.49 -39.96
C GLN A 31 9.91 -4.12 -38.89
N ILE A 32 10.84 -3.21 -39.21
CA ILE A 32 11.77 -2.65 -38.22
C ILE A 32 10.99 -1.86 -37.17
N GLN A 33 10.00 -1.06 -37.58
CA GLN A 33 9.19 -0.27 -36.65
C GLN A 33 8.37 -1.16 -35.70
N SER A 34 7.80 -2.27 -36.18
CA SER A 34 7.08 -3.22 -35.31
C SER A 34 8.01 -3.93 -34.33
N ALA A 35 9.18 -4.38 -34.80
CA ALA A 35 10.17 -5.03 -33.94
C ALA A 35 10.69 -4.10 -32.83
N VAL A 36 10.90 -2.81 -33.14
CA VAL A 36 11.31 -1.80 -32.15
C VAL A 36 10.20 -1.53 -31.13
N LYS A 37 8.92 -1.50 -31.54
CA LYS A 37 7.79 -1.33 -30.61
C LYS A 37 7.66 -2.51 -29.64
N GLU A 38 7.84 -3.73 -30.12
CA GLU A 38 7.81 -4.93 -29.27
C GLU A 38 9.03 -4.97 -28.31
N SER A 39 10.22 -4.65 -28.82
CA SER A 39 11.44 -4.61 -27.99
C SER A 39 11.41 -3.50 -26.94
N ALA A 40 10.80 -2.34 -27.22
CA ALA A 40 10.59 -1.28 -26.24
C ALA A 40 9.63 -1.71 -25.11
N ALA A 41 8.60 -2.52 -25.43
CA ALA A 41 7.69 -3.06 -24.42
C ALA A 41 8.36 -4.10 -23.51
N GLU A 42 9.33 -4.87 -24.03
CA GLU A 42 10.17 -5.76 -23.21
C GLU A 42 11.16 -4.97 -22.32
N GLU A 43 11.65 -3.82 -22.78
CA GLU A 43 12.56 -2.95 -22.02
C GLU A 43 11.87 -2.28 -20.81
N GLU A 44 10.56 -2.00 -20.91
CA GLU A 44 9.74 -1.50 -19.80
C GLU A 44 9.58 -2.50 -18.64
N LEU A 45 9.73 -3.81 -18.90
CA LEU A 45 9.80 -4.84 -17.86
C LEU A 45 11.23 -4.96 -17.32
N THR A 46 11.74 -3.86 -16.79
CA THR A 46 13.08 -3.83 -16.20
C THR A 46 13.14 -4.85 -15.05
N PRO A 47 14.19 -5.69 -14.94
CA PRO A 47 14.33 -6.68 -13.87
C PRO A 47 14.17 -6.09 -12.46
N MET A 48 14.53 -4.81 -12.30
CA MET A 48 14.37 -4.07 -11.05
C MET A 48 12.91 -3.73 -10.72
N ALA A 49 12.05 -3.49 -11.72
CA ALA A 49 10.62 -3.27 -11.51
C ALA A 49 9.95 -4.57 -11.05
N LEU A 50 10.30 -5.70 -11.66
CA LEU A 50 9.82 -7.02 -11.24
C LEU A 50 10.30 -7.38 -9.82
N ALA A 51 11.57 -7.10 -9.50
CA ALA A 51 12.11 -7.30 -8.14
C ALA A 51 11.34 -6.48 -7.09
N ARG A 52 11.00 -5.22 -7.38
CA ARG A 52 10.18 -4.38 -6.50
C ARG A 52 8.76 -4.93 -6.31
N GLN A 53 8.14 -5.44 -7.38
CA GLN A 53 6.82 -6.08 -7.27
C GLN A 53 6.87 -7.34 -6.40
N VAL A 54 7.90 -8.18 -6.57
CA VAL A 54 8.11 -9.39 -5.76
C VAL A 54 8.36 -9.04 -4.29
N GLU A 55 9.14 -7.99 -4.02
CA GLU A 55 9.39 -7.53 -2.65
C GLU A 55 8.12 -6.96 -1.99
N GLY A 56 7.30 -6.22 -2.74
CA GLY A 56 5.99 -5.76 -2.28
C GLY A 56 5.05 -6.92 -1.92
N LEU A 57 4.99 -7.95 -2.78
CA LEU A 57 4.20 -9.15 -2.53
C LEU A 57 4.69 -9.93 -1.30
N ARG A 58 6.02 -10.03 -1.12
CA ARG A 58 6.61 -10.64 0.08
C ARG A 58 6.18 -9.88 1.34
N GLN A 59 6.23 -8.54 1.32
CA GLN A 59 5.82 -7.70 2.45
C GLN A 59 4.35 -7.97 2.82
N GLN A 60 3.46 -8.01 1.82
CA GLN A 60 2.04 -8.30 2.01
C GLN A 60 1.79 -9.69 2.60
N LEU A 61 2.52 -10.70 2.13
CA LEU A 61 2.40 -12.07 2.65
C LEU A 61 2.83 -12.15 4.11
N VAL A 62 3.91 -11.47 4.49
CA VAL A 62 4.38 -11.39 5.88
C VAL A 62 3.35 -10.68 6.74
N SER A 63 2.78 -9.56 6.28
CA SER A 63 1.72 -8.84 6.99
C SER A 63 0.47 -9.71 7.20
N PHE A 64 0.02 -10.44 6.18
CA PHE A 64 -1.14 -11.33 6.30
C PHE A 64 -0.86 -12.52 7.22
N HIS A 65 0.35 -13.09 7.17
CA HIS A 65 0.75 -14.15 8.07
C HIS A 65 0.80 -13.67 9.53
N LEU A 66 1.31 -12.44 9.75
CA LEU A 66 1.30 -11.80 11.06
C LEU A 66 -0.12 -11.53 11.55
N GLU A 67 -1.02 -11.04 10.70
CA GLU A 67 -2.44 -10.83 11.03
C GLU A 67 -3.12 -12.15 11.42
N LYS A 68 -2.83 -13.25 10.71
CA LYS A 68 -3.35 -14.58 11.04
C LYS A 68 -2.81 -15.13 12.37
N LEU A 69 -1.55 -14.86 12.71
CA LEU A 69 -0.93 -15.31 13.97
C LEU A 69 -1.36 -14.47 15.18
N LEU A 70 -1.47 -13.15 14.99
CA LEU A 70 -1.83 -12.19 16.03
C LEU A 70 -3.35 -12.12 16.25
N GLY A 71 -4.13 -12.44 15.22
CA GLY A 71 -5.58 -12.37 15.20
C GLY A 71 -6.10 -10.93 15.04
N PRO A 72 -7.37 -10.76 14.61
CA PRO A 72 -7.96 -9.45 14.33
C PRO A 72 -8.04 -8.51 15.56
N THR A 73 -7.86 -9.04 16.77
CA THR A 73 -7.86 -8.27 18.03
C THR A 73 -6.48 -7.71 18.38
N ALA A 74 -5.42 -8.19 17.75
CA ALA A 74 -4.06 -7.72 17.98
C ALA A 74 -3.69 -6.68 16.91
N ALA A 75 -4.38 -5.54 16.96
CA ALA A 75 -3.85 -4.30 16.42
C ALA A 75 -2.58 -3.96 17.22
N ILE A 76 -1.44 -4.53 16.79
CA ILE A 76 -0.14 -3.96 17.06
C ILE A 76 0.04 -2.90 16.00
N ASP A 77 -0.53 -1.73 16.28
CA ASP A 77 -0.33 -0.57 15.45
C ASP A 77 1.11 -0.09 15.67
N PHE A 78 2.02 -0.46 14.76
CA PHE A 78 3.40 0.00 14.79
C PHE A 78 3.51 1.51 14.47
N ALA A 79 2.42 2.15 14.00
CA ALA A 79 2.35 3.59 13.84
C ALA A 79 1.98 4.32 15.15
N ASP A 80 1.56 3.60 16.19
CA ASP A 80 1.16 4.18 17.47
C ASP A 80 2.00 3.67 18.66
N PRO A 81 3.19 4.27 18.90
CA PRO A 81 3.97 4.01 20.11
C PRO A 81 3.24 4.44 21.39
N GLU A 82 2.21 5.28 21.30
CA GLU A 82 1.40 5.74 22.44
C GLU A 82 0.46 4.64 22.93
N GLY A 83 -0.14 3.86 22.02
CA GLY A 83 -0.92 2.66 22.34
C GLY A 83 -0.10 1.57 23.04
N ALA A 84 1.18 1.43 22.69
CA ALA A 84 2.11 0.54 23.39
C ALA A 84 2.45 1.05 24.81
N LEU A 85 2.60 2.37 24.98
CA LEU A 85 2.77 3.02 26.28
C LEU A 85 1.53 2.86 27.17
N ALA A 86 0.32 2.99 26.62
CA ALA A 86 -0.93 2.81 27.34
C ALA A 86 -1.06 1.39 27.92
N LYS A 87 -0.76 0.35 27.12
CA LYS A 87 -0.74 -1.05 27.58
C LYS A 87 0.32 -1.26 28.68
N ARG A 88 1.49 -0.61 28.57
CA ARG A 88 2.56 -0.69 29.57
C ARG A 88 2.17 0.00 30.89
N LEU A 89 1.53 1.16 30.83
CA LEU A 89 1.02 1.87 32.00
C LEU A 89 -0.09 1.08 32.72
N GLN A 90 -1.00 0.47 31.96
CA GLN A 90 -2.01 -0.44 32.52
C GLN A 90 -1.36 -1.62 33.26
N GLN A 91 -0.34 -2.26 32.67
CA GLN A 91 0.41 -3.33 33.33
C GLN A 91 1.13 -2.85 34.61
N GLN A 92 1.72 -1.65 34.60
CA GLN A 92 2.37 -1.11 35.79
C GLN A 92 1.37 -0.76 36.91
N LEU A 93 0.17 -0.30 36.56
CA LEU A 93 -0.91 -0.09 37.52
C LEU A 93 -1.40 -1.40 38.14
N GLU A 94 -1.56 -2.47 37.35
CA GLU A 94 -1.92 -3.79 37.89
C GLU A 94 -0.84 -4.36 38.82
N LEU A 95 0.45 -4.21 38.46
CA LEU A 95 1.57 -4.58 39.35
C LEU A 95 1.57 -3.76 40.65
N ALA A 96 1.26 -2.46 40.57
CA ALA A 96 1.16 -1.59 41.74
C ALA A 96 -0.06 -1.91 42.62
N LYS A 97 -1.20 -2.32 42.03
CA LYS A 97 -2.38 -2.81 42.76
C LYS A 97 -2.07 -4.10 43.52
N CYS A 98 -1.39 -5.06 42.88
CA CYS A 98 -0.93 -6.29 43.56
C CYS A 98 0.03 -6.02 44.71
N ARG A 99 0.87 -4.97 44.62
CA ARG A 99 1.82 -4.62 45.70
C ARG A 99 1.16 -4.00 46.94
N LYS A 100 -0.04 -3.43 46.82
CA LYS A 100 -0.79 -2.82 47.94
C LYS A 100 -1.72 -3.81 48.69
N ALA A 101 -1.83 -5.06 48.26
CA ALA A 101 -2.75 -6.06 48.84
C ALA A 101 -2.10 -6.98 49.89
N ALA A 102 -1.06 -6.54 50.62
CA ALA A 102 -0.61 -7.22 51.83
C ALA A 102 -1.35 -6.63 53.06
N PRO A 103 -2.19 -7.40 53.80
CA PRO A 103 -2.93 -6.87 54.93
C PRO A 103 -2.01 -6.83 56.16
N GLY A 104 -1.52 -5.65 56.51
CA GLY A 104 -0.75 -5.40 57.72
C GLY A 104 -1.23 -4.13 58.42
N LYS A 105 -1.74 -4.29 59.64
CA LYS A 105 -2.35 -3.29 60.54
C LYS A 105 -1.63 -1.91 60.55
N SER A 106 -2.44 -0.85 60.57
CA SER A 106 -2.06 0.56 60.83
C SER A 106 -1.40 0.73 62.22
N PRO A 107 -0.66 1.85 62.47
CA PRO A 107 -1.35 3.08 62.86
C PRO A 107 -0.70 4.42 62.42
N ALA A 108 -1.50 5.47 62.60
CA ALA A 108 -1.15 6.89 62.76
C ALA A 108 -0.92 7.78 61.51
N LYS A 109 -1.88 8.70 61.40
CA LYS A 109 -1.98 9.92 60.58
C LYS A 109 -0.70 10.77 60.57
N ALA A 110 -0.12 10.94 59.39
CA ALA A 110 0.72 12.08 59.02
C ALA A 110 0.18 12.64 57.69
N PRO A 111 0.16 13.97 57.48
CA PRO A 111 -0.32 14.55 56.23
C PRO A 111 0.68 14.17 55.13
N ALA A 112 0.19 13.43 54.12
CA ALA A 112 0.99 13.08 52.95
C ALA A 112 1.50 14.36 52.27
N ALA A 113 2.81 14.42 52.04
CA ALA A 113 3.48 15.49 51.31
C ALA A 113 2.84 15.70 49.92
N PRO A 114 2.79 16.95 49.40
CA PRO A 114 2.10 17.28 48.15
C PRO A 114 2.88 16.87 46.89
N GLY A 115 3.70 15.81 46.98
CA GLY A 115 4.58 15.34 45.90
C GLY A 115 4.16 14.02 45.26
N ASP A 116 3.15 13.33 45.80
CA ASP A 116 2.75 11.99 45.33
C ASP A 116 1.25 11.94 44.97
N MET A 117 0.80 12.95 44.21
CA MET A 117 -0.56 12.98 43.67
C MET A 117 -0.50 13.05 42.15
N ILE A 118 -0.79 11.92 41.50
CA ILE A 118 -0.91 11.84 40.05
C ILE A 118 -2.29 12.35 39.67
N THR A 119 -2.34 13.51 39.03
CA THR A 119 -3.59 14.13 38.57
C THR A 119 -3.82 13.71 37.12
N PHE A 120 -4.88 12.95 36.88
CA PHE A 120 -5.28 12.54 35.54
C PHE A 120 -6.38 13.47 35.05
N GLU A 121 -6.07 14.32 34.07
CA GLU A 121 -7.05 15.17 33.41
C GLU A 121 -7.50 14.48 32.11
N LEU A 122 -8.73 13.96 32.13
CA LEU A 122 -9.35 13.36 30.96
C LEU A 122 -10.14 14.43 30.20
N PHE A 123 -9.59 14.90 29.10
CA PHE A 123 -10.32 15.75 28.16
C PHE A 123 -11.06 14.88 27.16
N TRP A 124 -12.36 14.67 27.39
CA TRP A 124 -13.23 13.89 26.51
C TRP A 124 -14.34 14.77 25.92
N ARG A 125 -14.54 14.69 24.60
CA ARG A 125 -15.64 15.36 23.88
C ARG A 125 -16.66 14.33 23.37
N PRO A 126 -17.54 13.82 24.25
CA PRO A 126 -18.49 12.77 23.89
C PRO A 126 -19.44 13.19 22.78
N GLU A 127 -19.82 14.47 22.74
CA GLU A 127 -20.77 15.00 21.76
C GLU A 127 -20.22 14.99 20.33
N GLN A 128 -18.91 15.25 20.15
CA GLN A 128 -18.27 15.24 18.84
C GLN A 128 -18.19 13.82 18.27
N GLU A 129 -17.89 12.83 19.11
CA GLU A 129 -17.80 11.43 18.68
C GLU A 129 -19.19 10.85 18.38
N GLN A 130 -20.19 11.14 19.22
CA GLN A 130 -21.58 10.76 18.96
C GLN A 130 -22.09 11.41 17.67
N PHE A 131 -21.80 12.69 17.44
CA PHE A 131 -22.14 13.35 16.19
C PHE A 131 -21.45 12.71 14.98
N SER A 132 -20.18 12.35 15.10
CA SER A 132 -19.43 11.69 14.02
C SER A 132 -19.97 10.30 13.70
N GLN A 133 -20.38 9.53 14.71
CA GLN A 133 -21.02 8.23 14.53
C GLN A 133 -22.42 8.37 13.93
N ALA A 134 -23.24 9.28 14.46
CA ALA A 134 -24.58 9.57 13.93
C ALA A 134 -24.55 10.06 12.48
N ALA A 135 -23.58 10.90 12.11
CA ALA A 135 -23.41 11.37 10.74
C ALA A 135 -23.07 10.23 9.77
N LYS A 136 -22.19 9.29 10.17
CA LYS A 136 -21.89 8.09 9.38
C LYS A 136 -23.11 7.20 9.20
N ILE A 137 -23.88 6.99 10.26
CA ILE A 137 -25.12 6.19 10.20
C ILE A 137 -26.14 6.85 9.28
N ALA A 138 -26.36 8.16 9.40
CA ALA A 138 -27.28 8.91 8.55
C ALA A 138 -26.85 8.89 7.06
N GLU A 139 -25.55 8.94 6.76
CA GLU A 139 -25.06 8.78 5.39
C GLU A 139 -25.37 7.40 4.83
N LEU A 140 -25.17 6.35 5.63
CA LEU A 140 -25.47 4.97 5.24
C LEU A 140 -26.98 4.77 5.03
N GLU A 141 -27.82 5.28 5.93
CA GLU A 141 -29.28 5.25 5.80
C GLU A 141 -29.74 5.97 4.52
N LYS A 142 -29.14 7.12 4.22
CA LYS A 142 -29.43 7.86 2.98
C LYS A 142 -29.07 7.05 1.73
N ARG A 143 -27.90 6.41 1.72
CA ARG A 143 -27.47 5.54 0.59
C ARG A 143 -28.39 4.33 0.45
N LEU A 144 -28.80 3.73 1.57
CA LEU A 144 -29.71 2.59 1.60
C LEU A 144 -31.09 2.98 1.06
N ALA A 145 -31.66 4.10 1.50
CA ALA A 145 -32.92 4.63 0.97
C ALA A 145 -32.87 4.96 -0.54
N GLN A 146 -31.71 5.38 -1.07
CA GLN A 146 -31.52 5.59 -2.51
C GLN A 146 -31.44 4.27 -3.30
N LEU A 147 -31.03 3.18 -2.68
CA LEU A 147 -30.94 1.85 -3.30
C LEU A 147 -32.26 1.07 -3.20
N GLU A 148 -33.09 1.39 -2.21
CA GLU A 148 -34.42 0.79 -2.01
C GLU A 148 -35.54 1.47 -2.81
N ALA A 149 -35.29 2.67 -3.36
CA ALA A 149 -36.19 3.41 -4.24
C ALA A 149 -36.05 2.98 -5.71
#